data_AF-A0A1H6EWM7-F1
#
_entry.id   AF-A0A1H6EWM7-F1
#
_cell.length_a   1.000
_cell.length_b   1.000
_cell.length_c   1.000
_cell.angle_alpha   90.00
_cell.angle_beta   90.00
_cell.angle_gamma   90.00
#
_symmetry.space_group_name_H-M   'P 1'
#
loop_
_entity.id
_entity.type
_entity.pdbx_description
1 polymer ?
#
loop_
_entity_poly.entity_id
_entity_poly.type
_entity_poly.pdbx_seq_one_letter_code
_entity_poly.pdbx_strand_id
1 'polypeptide(L)'
;MSMQPTGPTYGDQIPEEGFKAWSAKSRVVLQTYIKELRDLPSVREPYEAINTKMRNLENRVVDGMDEGAARDSLIEWLTLNDTKGAWKDFMTELARLEKILAQEKERKHRDEMLFNAHREARHLTGKYATGKGAAVGTVIAVIVHAKNGATWAGTSGGFSIAKKQHPLIKKLLSDVKKLEEWPVNACGEVAAMNEYLLSTPFTELSQIPADVLHFHAQTWSTDKSKWQARSACLNCDQWLATIKARRI
;
A
#
# COMPACT_ATOMS: atom_id res chain seq x y z
N MET A 1 -18.25 -18.44 7.70
CA MET A 1 -17.19 -17.48 8.09
C MET A 1 -16.26 -18.22 9.04
N SER A 2 -15.06 -18.59 8.56
CA SER A 2 -14.09 -19.33 9.36
C SER A 2 -13.46 -18.39 10.37
N MET A 3 -13.78 -18.55 11.67
CA MET A 3 -13.02 -17.90 12.74
C MET A 3 -11.58 -18.40 12.64
N GLN A 4 -10.65 -17.50 12.32
CA GLN A 4 -9.23 -17.80 12.45
C GLN A 4 -8.93 -18.15 13.92
N PRO A 5 -8.02 -19.10 14.18
CA PRO A 5 -7.67 -19.44 15.55
C PRO A 5 -7.05 -18.21 16.20
N THR A 6 -7.67 -17.70 17.28
CA THR A 6 -7.07 -16.67 18.12
C THR A 6 -5.88 -17.32 18.83
N GLY A 7 -4.70 -17.21 18.22
CA GLY A 7 -3.44 -17.41 18.91
C GLY A 7 -3.22 -16.28 19.93
N PRO A 8 -2.07 -16.28 20.62
CA PRO A 8 -1.84 -15.33 21.68
C PRO A 8 -1.93 -13.88 21.19
N THR A 9 -2.53 -13.02 22.02
CA THR A 9 -2.68 -11.59 21.76
C THR A 9 -1.66 -10.75 22.53
N TYR A 10 -1.49 -9.50 22.10
CA TYR A 10 -0.58 -8.58 22.78
C TYR A 10 -0.91 -8.46 24.27
N GLY A 11 0.04 -8.87 25.13
CA GLY A 11 -0.12 -8.84 26.59
C GLY A 11 -0.47 -10.18 27.23
N ASP A 12 -0.73 -11.24 26.46
CA ASP A 12 -0.84 -12.60 26.99
C ASP A 12 0.46 -12.98 27.72
N GLN A 13 0.40 -13.88 28.70
CA GLN A 13 1.58 -14.47 29.34
C GLN A 13 1.78 -15.91 28.86
N ILE A 14 2.99 -16.46 29.00
CA ILE A 14 3.19 -17.90 28.84
C ILE A 14 2.43 -18.58 29.99
N PRO A 15 1.39 -19.38 29.69
CA PRO A 15 0.51 -19.89 30.71
C PRO A 15 1.27 -20.86 31.63
N GLU A 16 0.89 -20.86 32.91
CA GLU A 16 1.47 -21.79 33.90
C GLU A 16 1.01 -23.24 33.66
N GLU A 17 -0.14 -23.43 33.03
CA GLU A 17 -0.70 -24.73 32.65
C GLU A 17 -1.04 -24.79 31.16
N GLY A 18 -0.99 -25.99 30.57
CA GLY A 18 -1.35 -26.19 29.15
C GLY A 18 -0.35 -25.58 28.16
N PHE A 19 0.94 -25.56 28.53
CA PHE A 19 2.03 -25.04 27.72
C PHE A 19 2.04 -25.67 26.33
N LYS A 20 1.82 -26.98 26.21
CA LYS A 20 1.88 -27.70 24.92
C LYS A 20 0.80 -27.22 23.94
N ALA A 21 -0.42 -27.05 24.43
CA ALA A 21 -1.53 -26.58 23.60
C ALA A 21 -1.34 -25.11 23.19
N TRP A 22 -0.83 -24.31 24.13
CA TRP A 22 -0.52 -22.91 23.89
C TRP A 22 0.62 -22.76 22.87
N SER A 23 1.73 -23.48 23.04
CA SER A 23 2.91 -23.39 22.18
C SER A 23 2.59 -23.78 20.74
N ALA A 24 1.75 -24.80 20.55
CA ALA A 24 1.31 -25.24 19.24
C ALA A 24 0.52 -24.15 18.50
N LYS A 25 -0.38 -23.44 19.20
CA LYS A 25 -1.12 -22.30 18.64
C LYS A 25 -0.19 -21.13 18.32
N SER A 26 0.73 -20.80 19.22
CA SER A 26 1.74 -19.75 19.03
C SER A 26 2.62 -20.02 17.81
N ARG A 27 3.00 -21.28 17.58
CA ARG A 27 3.76 -21.69 16.39
C ARG A 27 2.99 -21.51 15.09
N VAL A 28 1.70 -21.80 15.05
CA VAL A 28 0.88 -21.59 13.84
C VAL A 28 0.86 -20.11 13.45
N VAL A 29 0.72 -19.24 14.45
CA VAL A 29 0.79 -17.79 14.29
C VAL A 29 2.18 -17.37 13.78
N LEU A 30 3.24 -17.80 14.47
CA LEU A 30 4.64 -17.55 14.07
C LEU A 30 4.95 -18.02 12.64
N GLN A 31 4.52 -19.21 12.25
CA GLN A 31 4.74 -19.76 10.91
C GLN A 31 4.05 -18.93 9.82
N THR A 32 2.87 -18.39 10.13
CA THR A 32 2.16 -17.48 9.22
C THR A 32 3.00 -16.21 9.01
N TYR A 33 3.52 -15.60 10.08
CA TYR A 33 4.39 -14.43 9.95
C TYR A 33 5.73 -14.73 9.26
N ILE A 34 6.41 -15.84 9.60
CA ILE A 34 7.66 -16.26 8.94
C ILE A 34 7.46 -16.37 7.42
N LYS A 35 6.30 -16.90 6.98
CA LYS A 35 5.94 -16.98 5.57
C LYS A 35 5.78 -15.60 4.94
N GLU A 36 5.17 -14.65 5.63
CA GLU A 36 5.01 -13.27 5.16
C GLU A 36 6.35 -12.50 5.12
N LEU A 37 7.29 -12.83 6.01
CA LEU A 37 8.63 -12.25 6.11
C LEU A 37 9.66 -12.89 5.17
N ARG A 38 9.25 -13.74 4.23
CA ARG A 38 10.15 -14.49 3.34
C ARG A 38 11.24 -13.63 2.69
N ASP A 39 10.90 -12.40 2.33
CA ASP A 39 11.78 -11.48 1.60
C ASP A 39 12.56 -10.51 2.53
N LEU A 40 12.50 -10.69 3.86
CA LEU A 40 13.17 -9.85 4.87
C LEU A 40 14.05 -10.71 5.82
N PRO A 41 15.23 -11.18 5.36
CA PRO A 41 16.02 -12.21 6.07
C PRO A 41 16.48 -11.80 7.46
N SER A 42 16.94 -10.56 7.62
CA SER A 42 17.41 -10.02 8.91
C SER A 42 16.33 -9.95 9.98
N VAL A 43 15.07 -9.85 9.56
CA VAL A 43 13.91 -9.88 10.45
C VAL A 43 13.47 -11.31 10.69
N ARG A 44 13.58 -12.20 9.70
CA ARG A 44 13.09 -13.58 9.74
C ARG A 44 13.88 -14.50 10.69
N GLU A 45 15.20 -14.41 10.71
CA GLU A 45 16.08 -15.35 11.43
C GLU A 45 15.74 -15.53 12.94
N PRO A 46 15.50 -14.46 13.73
CA PRO A 46 15.10 -14.61 15.13
C PRO A 46 13.81 -15.41 15.32
N TYR A 47 12.82 -15.30 14.41
CA TYR A 47 11.54 -16.02 14.53
C TYR A 47 11.68 -17.50 14.20
N GLU A 48 12.55 -17.83 13.26
CA GLU A 48 12.86 -19.23 12.97
C GLU A 48 13.55 -19.90 14.16
N ALA A 49 14.41 -19.18 14.88
CA ALA A 49 15.02 -19.66 16.12
C ALA A 49 13.96 -19.92 17.21
N ILE A 50 13.02 -19.00 17.42
CA ILE A 50 11.92 -19.16 18.39
C ILE A 50 11.01 -20.34 18.01
N ASN A 51 10.54 -20.39 16.76
CA ASN A 51 9.68 -21.48 16.28
C ASN A 51 10.39 -22.85 16.41
N THR A 52 11.70 -22.89 16.16
CA THR A 52 12.52 -24.11 16.36
C THR A 52 12.61 -24.48 17.83
N LYS A 53 12.89 -23.52 18.74
CA LYS A 53 12.94 -23.76 20.18
C LYS A 53 11.60 -24.30 20.71
N MET A 54 10.48 -23.68 20.32
CA MET A 54 9.14 -24.14 20.70
C MET A 54 8.86 -25.56 20.22
N ARG A 55 9.16 -25.86 18.93
CA ARG A 55 9.00 -27.23 18.38
C ARG A 55 9.79 -28.26 19.16
N ASN A 56 11.03 -27.94 19.51
CA ASN A 56 11.89 -28.87 20.23
C ASN A 56 11.38 -29.13 21.65
N LEU A 57 10.84 -28.11 22.32
CA LEU A 57 10.23 -28.27 23.64
C LEU A 57 8.94 -29.08 23.57
N GLU A 58 8.08 -28.84 22.58
CA GLU A 58 6.88 -29.64 22.33
C GLU A 58 7.19 -31.12 22.16
N ASN A 59 8.20 -31.45 21.35
CA ASN A 59 8.64 -32.83 21.16
C ASN A 59 9.14 -33.44 22.47
N ARG A 60 9.92 -32.70 23.26
CA ARG A 60 10.38 -33.19 24.57
C ARG A 60 9.23 -33.44 25.55
N VAL A 61 8.19 -32.61 25.53
CA VAL A 61 6.97 -32.84 26.33
C VAL A 61 6.27 -34.13 25.87
N VAL A 62 6.21 -34.39 24.56
CA VAL A 62 5.72 -35.67 24.03
C VAL A 62 6.57 -36.84 24.53
N ASP A 63 7.89 -36.65 24.64
CA ASP A 63 8.84 -37.66 25.13
C ASP A 63 8.89 -37.78 26.67
N GLY A 64 7.99 -37.12 27.40
CA GLY A 64 7.85 -37.26 28.86
C GLY A 64 8.47 -36.15 29.71
N MET A 65 8.92 -35.04 29.11
CA MET A 65 9.25 -33.82 29.86
C MET A 65 7.98 -33.18 30.44
N ASP A 66 8.07 -32.71 31.68
CA ASP A 66 7.03 -31.90 32.32
C ASP A 66 6.79 -30.58 31.55
N GLU A 67 5.53 -30.22 31.35
CA GLU A 67 5.12 -28.96 30.72
C GLU A 67 5.64 -27.73 31.49
N GLY A 68 5.68 -27.79 32.82
CA GLY A 68 6.27 -26.72 33.64
C GLY A 68 7.77 -26.54 33.37
N ALA A 69 8.51 -27.64 33.31
CA ALA A 69 9.93 -27.63 32.96
C ALA A 69 10.19 -27.15 31.52
N ALA A 70 9.31 -27.52 30.57
CA ALA A 70 9.39 -27.05 29.19
C ALA A 70 9.15 -25.54 29.09
N ARG A 71 8.16 -25.03 29.83
CA ARG A 71 7.87 -23.61 29.97
C ARG A 71 9.07 -22.84 30.52
N ASP A 72 9.63 -23.30 31.64
CA ASP A 72 10.76 -22.62 32.28
C ASP A 72 12.00 -22.62 31.37
N SER A 73 12.23 -23.71 30.62
CA SER A 73 13.30 -23.76 29.62
C SER A 73 13.08 -22.79 28.44
N LEU A 74 11.83 -22.49 28.08
CA LEU A 74 11.52 -21.45 27.09
C LEU A 74 11.81 -20.05 27.66
N ILE A 75 11.36 -19.78 28.89
CA ILE A 75 11.57 -18.49 29.58
C ILE A 75 13.05 -18.21 29.77
N GLU A 76 13.81 -19.20 30.23
CA GLU A 76 15.26 -19.13 30.41
C GLU A 76 15.96 -18.84 29.08
N TRP A 77 15.61 -19.57 28.01
CA TRP A 77 16.19 -19.34 26.69
C TRP A 77 15.89 -17.93 26.17
N LEU A 78 14.66 -17.45 26.32
CA LEU A 78 14.31 -16.08 25.96
C LEU A 78 15.15 -15.07 26.76
N THR A 79 15.28 -15.26 28.07
CA THR A 79 16.04 -14.38 28.96
C THR A 79 17.53 -14.33 28.59
N LEU A 80 18.15 -15.48 28.33
CA LEU A 80 19.58 -15.59 27.97
C LEU A 80 19.91 -14.98 26.60
N ASN A 81 18.94 -14.90 25.69
CA ASN A 81 19.10 -14.22 24.40
C ASN A 81 18.76 -12.71 24.50
N ASP A 82 18.89 -12.13 25.70
CA ASP A 82 18.65 -10.71 26.04
C ASP A 82 17.26 -10.18 25.67
N THR A 83 16.22 -10.98 25.96
CA THR A 83 14.82 -10.52 25.89
C THR A 83 14.30 -10.26 27.32
N LYS A 84 14.51 -9.03 27.83
CA LYS A 84 14.18 -8.63 29.23
C LYS A 84 12.67 -8.47 29.46
N GLY A 85 12.00 -9.56 29.79
CA GLY A 85 10.52 -9.62 29.80
C GLY A 85 9.98 -10.63 28.79
N ALA A 86 10.88 -11.44 28.22
CA ALA A 86 10.77 -12.70 27.47
C ALA A 86 9.59 -12.82 26.52
N TRP A 87 8.38 -12.86 27.06
CA TRP A 87 7.16 -13.01 26.30
C TRP A 87 6.44 -11.68 26.01
N LYS A 88 6.43 -10.74 26.96
CA LYS A 88 5.89 -9.39 26.73
C LYS A 88 6.69 -8.65 25.65
N ASP A 89 8.01 -8.83 25.66
CA ASP A 89 8.90 -8.28 24.64
C ASP A 89 8.69 -8.96 23.29
N PHE A 90 8.52 -10.28 23.28
CA PHE A 90 8.17 -11.01 22.07
C PHE A 90 6.85 -10.53 21.46
N MET A 91 5.80 -10.34 22.26
CA MET A 91 4.52 -9.80 21.77
C MET A 91 4.64 -8.33 21.32
N THR A 92 5.50 -7.54 21.97
CA THR A 92 5.82 -6.17 21.55
C THR A 92 6.55 -6.15 20.21
N GLU A 93 7.48 -7.06 20.02
CA GLU A 93 8.25 -7.20 18.79
C GLU A 93 7.37 -7.73 17.64
N LEU A 94 6.45 -8.66 17.92
CA LEU A 94 5.38 -9.08 16.99
C LEU A 94 4.53 -7.89 16.53
N ALA A 95 4.04 -7.06 17.45
CA ALA A 95 3.25 -5.87 17.11
C ALA A 95 4.06 -4.83 16.31
N ARG A 96 5.34 -4.64 16.65
CA ARG A 96 6.28 -3.81 15.88
C ARG A 96 6.43 -4.33 14.45
N LEU A 97 6.49 -5.64 14.27
CA LEU A 97 6.60 -6.26 12.97
C LEU A 97 5.32 -6.26 12.16
N GLU A 98 4.16 -6.43 12.77
CA GLU A 98 2.88 -6.24 12.08
C GLU A 98 2.82 -4.84 11.47
N LYS A 99 3.30 -3.84 12.21
CA LYS A 99 3.44 -2.47 11.71
C LYS A 99 4.42 -2.39 10.54
N ILE A 100 5.60 -3.02 10.62
CA ILE A 100 6.59 -3.02 9.53
C ILE A 100 6.05 -3.74 8.29
N LEU A 101 5.41 -4.89 8.48
CA LEU A 101 4.85 -5.66 7.39
C LEU A 101 3.68 -4.92 6.74
N ALA A 102 2.84 -4.24 7.51
CA ALA A 102 1.81 -3.36 6.98
C ALA A 102 2.42 -2.21 6.16
N GLN A 103 3.48 -1.57 6.68
CA GLN A 103 4.22 -0.53 5.97
C GLN A 103 4.86 -1.05 4.68
N GLU A 104 5.43 -2.25 4.69
CA GLU A 104 6.06 -2.85 3.51
C GLU A 104 5.02 -3.31 2.49
N LYS A 105 3.87 -3.85 2.93
CA LYS A 105 2.72 -4.14 2.06
C LYS A 105 2.21 -2.85 1.41
N GLU A 106 2.07 -1.77 2.18
CA GLU A 106 1.68 -0.46 1.65
C GLU A 106 2.71 0.06 0.64
N ARG A 107 4.01 -0.07 0.95
CA ARG A 107 5.10 0.33 0.07
C ARG A 107 5.10 -0.47 -1.23
N LYS A 108 5.07 -1.81 -1.18
CA LYS A 108 4.99 -2.67 -2.37
C LYS A 108 3.78 -2.31 -3.22
N HIS A 109 2.63 -2.10 -2.59
CA HIS A 109 1.42 -1.68 -3.28
C HIS A 109 1.59 -0.31 -3.97
N ARG A 110 2.24 0.65 -3.30
CA ARG A 110 2.58 1.96 -3.87
C ARG A 110 3.54 1.85 -5.04
N ASP A 111 4.58 1.02 -4.92
CA ASP A 111 5.57 0.78 -5.96
C ASP A 111 4.92 0.14 -7.21
N GLU A 112 3.99 -0.80 -7.03
CA GLU A 112 3.19 -1.38 -8.12
C GLU A 112 2.32 -0.33 -8.82
N MET A 113 1.63 0.52 -8.04
CA MET A 113 0.83 1.60 -8.60
C MET A 113 1.69 2.60 -9.38
N LEU A 114 2.84 2.99 -8.82
CA LEU A 114 3.78 3.90 -9.46
C LEU A 114 4.37 3.29 -10.74
N PHE A 115 4.69 1.99 -10.72
CA PHE A 115 5.12 1.26 -11.90
C PHE A 115 4.06 1.26 -13.01
N ASN A 116 2.81 0.95 -12.67
CA ASN A 116 1.69 0.98 -13.63
C ASN A 116 1.46 2.39 -14.18
N ALA A 117 1.50 3.41 -13.32
CA ALA A 117 1.38 4.80 -13.72
C ALA A 117 2.49 5.22 -14.68
N HIS A 118 3.75 4.89 -14.37
CA HIS A 118 4.88 5.18 -15.25
C HIS A 118 4.81 4.43 -16.58
N ARG A 119 4.34 3.18 -16.58
CA ARG A 119 4.15 2.40 -17.81
C ARG A 119 3.12 3.08 -18.73
N GLU A 120 1.97 3.47 -18.18
CA GLU A 120 0.92 4.15 -18.95
C GLU A 120 1.37 5.53 -19.42
N ALA A 121 2.02 6.29 -18.53
CA ALA A 121 2.59 7.58 -18.88
C ALA A 121 3.60 7.45 -20.02
N ARG A 122 4.49 6.44 -19.98
CA ARG A 122 5.44 6.14 -21.06
C ARG A 122 4.73 5.83 -22.37
N HIS A 123 3.66 5.05 -22.35
CA HIS A 123 2.88 4.75 -23.56
C HIS A 123 2.34 6.04 -24.21
N LEU A 124 1.81 6.97 -23.42
CA LEU A 124 1.42 8.29 -23.93
C LEU A 124 2.61 9.11 -24.40
N THR A 125 3.73 9.17 -23.65
CA THR A 125 4.91 9.91 -24.11
C THR A 125 5.44 9.43 -25.46
N GLY A 126 5.33 8.14 -25.77
CA GLY A 126 5.70 7.58 -27.07
C GLY A 126 4.82 8.08 -28.22
N LYS A 127 3.53 8.37 -27.95
CA LYS A 127 2.60 8.98 -28.92
C LYS A 127 2.86 10.48 -29.13
N TYR A 128 3.49 11.12 -28.15
CA TYR A 128 3.84 12.55 -28.18
C TYR A 128 5.35 12.78 -28.35
N ALA A 129 6.10 11.72 -28.71
CA ALA A 129 7.55 11.75 -28.78
C ALA A 129 8.03 12.70 -29.90
N THR A 130 8.55 13.86 -29.51
CA THR A 130 9.47 14.70 -30.31
C THR A 130 9.01 15.11 -31.72
N GLY A 131 7.70 15.19 -32.00
CA GLY A 131 7.21 15.65 -33.30
C GLY A 131 6.40 16.92 -33.17
N LYS A 132 6.94 18.09 -33.55
CA LYS A 132 6.30 19.41 -33.83
C LYS A 132 5.12 19.91 -32.95
N GLY A 133 4.74 19.22 -31.88
CA GLY A 133 3.51 19.42 -31.10
C GLY A 133 3.63 19.08 -29.61
N ALA A 134 4.79 18.64 -29.13
CA ALA A 134 5.10 18.66 -27.69
C ALA A 134 5.46 20.10 -27.29
N ALA A 135 4.45 20.89 -26.91
CA ALA A 135 4.68 22.25 -26.42
C ALA A 135 5.27 22.21 -25.00
N VAL A 136 6.13 23.18 -24.70
CA VAL A 136 6.58 23.47 -23.32
C VAL A 136 5.35 23.57 -22.42
N GLY A 137 5.35 22.87 -21.28
CA GLY A 137 4.20 22.83 -20.37
C GLY A 137 3.17 21.73 -20.67
N THR A 138 3.46 20.79 -21.58
CA THR A 138 2.65 19.57 -21.72
C THR A 138 2.71 18.75 -20.43
N VAL A 139 1.54 18.45 -19.88
CA VAL A 139 1.37 17.60 -18.70
C VAL A 139 0.74 16.28 -19.14
N ILE A 140 1.29 15.17 -18.65
CA ILE A 140 0.65 13.86 -18.68
C ILE A 140 0.27 13.51 -17.25
N ALA A 141 -1.00 13.23 -17.03
CA ALA A 141 -1.48 12.69 -15.77
C ALA A 141 -2.02 11.27 -15.98
N VAL A 142 -1.89 10.45 -14.94
CA VAL A 142 -2.40 9.08 -14.90
C VAL A 142 -3.14 8.89 -13.59
N ILE A 143 -4.37 8.40 -13.67
CA ILE A 143 -5.13 7.89 -12.53
C ILE A 143 -4.95 6.37 -12.48
N VAL A 144 -4.70 5.84 -11.29
CA VAL A 144 -4.56 4.41 -11.00
C VAL A 144 -5.62 4.03 -9.98
N HIS A 145 -6.37 2.96 -10.23
CA HIS A 145 -7.32 2.42 -9.26
C HIS A 145 -6.64 1.34 -8.41
N ALA A 146 -6.39 1.64 -7.13
CA ALA A 146 -5.61 0.83 -6.20
C ALA A 146 -6.05 -0.64 -6.16
N LYS A 147 -7.35 -0.92 -6.16
CA LYS A 147 -7.84 -2.30 -5.97
C LYS A 147 -7.56 -3.24 -7.15
N ASN A 148 -7.50 -2.72 -8.38
CA ASN A 148 -7.42 -3.55 -9.59
C ASN A 148 -6.24 -3.17 -10.51
N GLY A 149 -5.47 -2.13 -10.16
CA GLY A 149 -4.32 -1.68 -10.93
C GLY A 149 -4.65 -1.05 -12.30
N ALA A 150 -5.92 -0.84 -12.61
CA ALA A 150 -6.34 -0.23 -13.86
C ALA A 150 -5.89 1.23 -13.92
N THR A 151 -5.51 1.69 -15.12
CA THR A 151 -4.92 3.01 -15.34
C THR A 151 -5.65 3.77 -16.43
N TRP A 152 -5.82 5.08 -16.23
CA TRP A 152 -6.39 6.00 -17.21
C TRP A 152 -5.50 7.22 -17.29
N ALA A 153 -5.18 7.65 -18.49
CA ALA A 153 -4.22 8.72 -18.68
C ALA A 153 -4.77 9.84 -19.56
N GLY A 154 -4.30 11.04 -19.32
CA GLY A 154 -4.76 12.25 -19.97
C GLY A 154 -3.64 13.26 -20.12
N THR A 155 -3.79 14.14 -21.12
CA THR A 155 -2.84 15.22 -21.38
C THR A 155 -3.46 16.58 -21.12
N SER A 156 -2.64 17.58 -20.83
CA SER A 156 -3.12 18.96 -20.81
C SER A 156 -3.79 19.33 -22.14
N GLY A 157 -4.91 20.05 -22.05
CA GLY A 157 -5.81 20.37 -23.17
C GLY A 157 -6.66 19.20 -23.68
N GLY A 158 -6.38 17.95 -23.27
CA GLY A 158 -7.05 16.75 -23.79
C GLY A 158 -8.56 16.72 -23.51
N PHE A 159 -8.98 17.18 -22.33
CA PHE A 159 -10.40 17.24 -21.97
C PHE A 159 -11.18 18.23 -22.85
N SER A 160 -10.60 19.40 -23.16
CA SER A 160 -11.24 20.44 -23.97
C SER A 160 -11.55 19.99 -25.39
N ILE A 161 -10.76 19.05 -25.94
CA ILE A 161 -10.93 18.51 -27.29
C ILE A 161 -11.53 17.09 -27.30
N ALA A 162 -11.91 16.56 -26.14
CA ALA A 162 -12.45 15.22 -26.03
C ALA A 162 -13.81 15.11 -26.75
N LYS A 163 -13.97 14.06 -27.58
CA LYS A 163 -15.25 13.78 -28.28
C LYS A 163 -16.39 13.49 -27.31
N LYS A 164 -16.08 12.94 -26.14
CA LYS A 164 -17.04 12.63 -25.06
C LYS A 164 -16.51 13.22 -23.77
N GLN A 165 -17.36 13.97 -23.08
CA GLN A 165 -17.08 14.51 -21.75
C GLN A 165 -18.08 13.94 -20.77
N HIS A 166 -17.59 13.30 -19.72
CA HIS A 166 -18.46 12.73 -18.69
C HIS A 166 -19.11 13.87 -17.87
N PRO A 167 -20.44 13.87 -17.67
CA PRO A 167 -21.14 14.97 -17.00
C PRO A 167 -20.67 15.19 -15.55
N LEU A 168 -20.20 14.14 -14.88
CA LEU A 168 -19.64 14.27 -13.53
C LEU A 168 -18.36 15.12 -13.46
N ILE A 169 -17.58 15.26 -14.54
CA ILE A 169 -16.42 16.17 -14.52
C ILE A 169 -16.89 17.60 -14.25
N LYS A 170 -17.97 18.06 -14.91
CA LYS A 170 -18.48 19.42 -14.68
C LYS A 170 -18.95 19.62 -13.24
N LYS A 171 -19.57 18.61 -12.62
CA LYS A 171 -19.96 18.63 -11.21
C LYS A 171 -18.74 18.63 -10.29
N LEU A 172 -17.71 17.85 -10.61
CA LEU A 172 -16.48 17.77 -9.83
C LEU A 172 -15.69 19.08 -9.85
N LEU A 173 -15.78 19.82 -10.95
CA LEU A 173 -15.08 21.08 -11.15
C LEU A 173 -15.89 22.32 -10.73
N SER A 174 -17.19 22.19 -10.41
CA SER A 174 -18.06 23.36 -10.15
C SER A 174 -17.63 24.17 -8.93
N ASP A 175 -17.07 23.49 -7.93
CA ASP A 175 -16.72 24.10 -6.64
C ASP A 175 -15.23 24.45 -6.54
N VAL A 176 -14.47 24.25 -7.63
CA VAL A 176 -13.04 24.55 -7.65
C VAL A 176 -12.83 26.04 -7.77
N LYS A 177 -12.19 26.64 -6.75
CA LYS A 177 -11.78 28.04 -6.78
C LYS A 177 -10.60 28.20 -7.72
N LYS A 178 -10.60 29.27 -8.50
CA LYS A 178 -9.47 29.65 -9.35
C LYS A 178 -8.34 30.23 -8.47
N LEU A 179 -7.36 29.39 -8.15
CA LEU A 179 -6.14 29.74 -7.42
C LEU A 179 -4.93 29.98 -8.34
N GLU A 180 -4.98 29.50 -9.58
CA GLU A 180 -3.97 29.72 -10.63
C GLU A 180 -4.59 30.30 -11.90
N GLU A 181 -3.77 30.94 -12.73
CA GLU A 181 -4.22 31.71 -13.90
C GLU A 181 -4.85 30.85 -15.00
N TRP A 182 -4.39 29.61 -15.18
CA TRP A 182 -4.89 28.70 -16.20
C TRP A 182 -6.21 28.00 -15.79
N PRO A 183 -7.07 27.66 -16.77
CA PRO A 183 -8.35 27.03 -16.47
C PRO A 183 -8.16 25.55 -16.09
N VAL A 184 -8.93 25.10 -15.09
CA VAL A 184 -8.85 23.74 -14.54
C VAL A 184 -9.10 22.67 -15.57
N ASN A 185 -10.06 22.91 -16.45
CA ASN A 185 -10.45 21.97 -17.49
C ASN A 185 -9.35 21.72 -18.54
N ALA A 186 -8.26 22.49 -18.53
CA ALA A 186 -7.11 22.28 -19.39
C ALA A 186 -6.04 21.36 -18.76
N CYS A 187 -6.18 20.95 -17.50
CA CYS A 187 -5.21 20.10 -16.82
C CYS A 187 -5.28 18.64 -17.29
N GLY A 188 -4.13 17.96 -17.33
CA GLY A 188 -4.05 16.55 -17.74
C GLY A 188 -4.79 15.62 -16.78
N GLU A 189 -4.84 16.00 -15.50
CA GLU A 189 -5.55 15.31 -14.43
C GLU A 189 -7.05 15.25 -14.71
N VAL A 190 -7.63 16.31 -15.28
CA VAL A 190 -9.05 16.35 -15.68
C VAL A 190 -9.31 15.43 -16.87
N ALA A 191 -8.40 15.40 -17.84
CA ALA A 191 -8.50 14.49 -18.98
C ALA A 191 -8.42 13.01 -18.52
N ALA A 192 -7.48 12.69 -17.62
CA ALA A 192 -7.36 11.34 -17.06
C ALA A 192 -8.62 10.94 -16.27
N MET A 193 -9.18 11.86 -15.49
CA MET A 193 -10.44 11.63 -14.76
C MET A 193 -11.63 11.44 -15.69
N ASN A 194 -11.67 12.14 -16.82
CA ASN A 194 -12.71 11.96 -17.81
C ASN A 194 -12.70 10.53 -18.39
N GLU A 195 -11.52 10.02 -18.75
CA GLU A 195 -11.37 8.65 -19.24
C GLU A 195 -11.76 7.62 -18.19
N TYR A 196 -11.37 7.84 -16.92
CA TYR A 196 -11.82 6.99 -15.81
C TYR A 196 -13.35 6.96 -15.72
N LEU A 197 -13.99 8.12 -15.64
CA LEU A 197 -15.44 8.21 -15.48
C LEU A 197 -16.19 7.61 -16.69
N LEU A 198 -15.71 7.82 -17.91
CA LEU A 198 -16.30 7.22 -19.12
C LEU A 198 -16.22 5.68 -19.13
N SER A 199 -15.27 5.09 -18.39
CA SER A 199 -15.15 3.63 -18.25
C SER A 199 -16.03 3.03 -17.14
N THR A 200 -16.79 3.88 -16.43
CA THR A 200 -17.61 3.48 -15.28
C THR A 200 -19.09 3.80 -15.50
N PRO A 201 -20.01 3.12 -14.81
CA PRO A 201 -21.44 3.42 -14.88
C PRO A 201 -21.87 4.56 -13.93
N PHE A 202 -20.94 5.41 -13.48
CA PHE A 202 -21.24 6.42 -12.47
C PHE A 202 -22.10 7.56 -13.02
N THR A 203 -23.08 7.97 -12.24
CA THR A 203 -24.03 9.05 -12.53
C THR A 203 -24.03 10.15 -11.45
N GLU A 204 -23.45 9.85 -10.29
CA GLU A 204 -23.33 10.75 -9.13
C GLU A 204 -21.91 10.75 -8.55
N LEU A 205 -21.49 11.89 -7.94
CA LEU A 205 -20.15 12.01 -7.34
C LEU A 205 -19.94 11.05 -6.16
N SER A 206 -21.01 10.73 -5.42
CA SER A 206 -21.03 9.78 -4.31
C SER A 206 -20.60 8.36 -4.70
N GLN A 207 -20.71 8.02 -6.00
CA GLN A 207 -20.34 6.70 -6.52
C GLN A 207 -18.85 6.59 -6.83
N ILE A 208 -18.12 7.72 -6.89
CA ILE A 208 -16.68 7.71 -7.06
C ILE A 208 -16.06 7.19 -5.75
N PRO A 209 -15.35 6.05 -5.78
CA PRO A 209 -14.84 5.45 -4.57
C PRO A 209 -13.73 6.33 -3.98
N ALA A 210 -13.93 6.76 -2.74
CA ALA A 210 -12.95 7.52 -1.99
C ALA A 210 -11.73 6.66 -1.63
N ASP A 211 -10.55 7.29 -1.53
CA ASP A 211 -9.30 6.67 -1.06
C ASP A 211 -8.76 5.49 -1.90
N VAL A 212 -9.36 5.17 -3.05
CA VAL A 212 -8.87 4.10 -3.95
C VAL A 212 -8.25 4.62 -5.24
N LEU A 213 -8.39 5.91 -5.53
CA LEU A 213 -7.80 6.52 -6.70
C LEU A 213 -6.46 7.14 -6.32
N HIS A 214 -5.44 6.78 -7.07
CA HIS A 214 -4.12 7.37 -6.99
C HIS A 214 -3.83 8.14 -8.27
N PHE A 215 -3.03 9.19 -8.20
CA PHE A 215 -2.64 9.93 -9.39
C PHE A 215 -1.14 10.18 -9.45
N HIS A 216 -0.62 10.11 -10.66
CA HIS A 216 0.73 10.48 -11.03
C HIS A 216 0.66 11.56 -12.10
N ALA A 217 1.52 12.56 -12.03
CA ALA A 217 1.62 13.58 -13.06
C ALA A 217 3.08 13.87 -13.40
N GLN A 218 3.36 14.07 -14.69
CA GLN A 218 4.66 14.46 -15.20
C GLN A 218 4.53 15.57 -16.24
N THR A 219 5.52 16.45 -16.29
CA THR A 219 5.62 17.53 -17.27
C THR A 219 6.90 17.40 -18.07
N TRP A 220 6.88 17.85 -19.33
CA TRP A 220 8.09 17.94 -20.13
C TRP A 220 8.95 19.12 -19.65
N SER A 221 10.19 18.85 -19.25
CA SER A 221 11.20 19.85 -18.93
C SER A 221 12.10 20.03 -20.14
N THR A 222 12.06 21.23 -20.73
CA THR A 222 12.87 21.58 -21.91
C THR A 222 14.34 21.74 -21.58
N ASP A 223 14.65 22.30 -20.41
CA ASP A 223 16.01 22.50 -19.90
C ASP A 223 16.75 21.16 -19.71
N LYS A 224 16.03 20.10 -19.32
CA LYS A 224 16.62 18.78 -19.08
C LYS A 224 16.29 17.76 -20.17
N SER A 225 15.56 18.17 -21.21
CA SER A 225 15.05 17.32 -22.28
C SER A 225 14.45 15.99 -21.78
N LYS A 226 13.67 16.04 -20.69
CA LYS A 226 13.09 14.84 -20.06
C LYS A 226 11.76 15.12 -19.38
N TRP A 227 10.97 14.06 -19.22
CA TRP A 227 9.77 14.08 -18.39
C TRP A 227 10.15 14.11 -16.91
N GLN A 228 9.52 15.00 -16.14
CA GLN A 228 9.73 15.12 -14.70
C GLN A 228 8.41 15.01 -13.96
N ALA A 229 8.40 14.24 -12.88
CA ALA A 229 7.27 14.17 -11.97
C ALA A 229 6.96 15.58 -11.42
N ARG A 230 5.68 15.91 -11.34
CA ARG A 230 5.16 17.17 -10.76
C ARG A 230 4.04 16.88 -9.77
N SER A 231 3.72 17.84 -8.92
CA SER A 231 2.45 17.85 -8.20
C SER A 231 1.31 18.21 -9.17
N ALA A 232 0.08 17.94 -8.74
CA ALA A 232 -1.06 18.60 -9.34
C ALA A 232 -0.95 20.12 -9.08
N CYS A 233 -1.65 20.88 -9.91
CA CYS A 233 -1.73 22.32 -9.75
C CYS A 233 -2.71 22.68 -8.63
N LEU A 234 -2.65 23.88 -8.05
CA LEU A 234 -3.50 24.26 -6.91
C LEU A 234 -4.99 24.16 -7.21
N ASN A 235 -5.37 24.38 -8.47
CA ASN A 235 -6.75 24.17 -8.86
C ASN A 235 -7.14 22.68 -8.92
N CYS A 236 -6.24 21.81 -9.39
CA CYS A 236 -6.51 20.37 -9.44
C CYS A 236 -6.48 19.71 -8.07
N ASP A 237 -5.61 20.16 -7.18
CA ASP A 237 -5.52 19.65 -5.81
C ASP A 237 -6.86 19.76 -5.06
N GLN A 238 -7.66 20.80 -5.31
CA GLN A 238 -8.97 20.98 -4.67
C GLN A 238 -9.97 19.87 -5.01
N TRP A 239 -10.14 19.54 -6.30
CA TRP A 239 -11.09 18.51 -6.68
C TRP A 239 -10.55 17.10 -6.44
N LEU A 240 -9.23 16.89 -6.56
CA LEU A 240 -8.58 15.64 -6.19
C LEU A 240 -8.78 15.34 -4.70
N ALA A 241 -8.69 16.36 -3.84
CA ALA A 241 -9.00 16.23 -2.41
C ALA A 241 -10.46 15.88 -2.15
N THR A 242 -11.39 16.38 -2.96
CA THR A 242 -12.84 16.07 -2.84
C THR A 242 -13.13 14.58 -3.01
N ILE A 243 -12.40 13.91 -3.91
CA ILE A 243 -12.49 12.46 -4.12
C ILE A 243 -11.45 11.66 -3.31
N LYS A 244 -10.69 12.34 -2.45
CA LYS A 244 -9.57 11.79 -1.68
C LYS A 244 -8.56 11.01 -2.54
N ALA A 245 -8.29 11.50 -3.74
CA ALA A 245 -7.28 10.91 -4.60
C ALA A 245 -5.88 11.18 -4.01
N ARG A 246 -5.03 10.15 -3.96
CA ARG A 246 -3.70 10.24 -3.36
C ARG A 246 -2.63 10.35 -4.44
N ARG A 247 -1.67 11.24 -4.24
CA ARG A 247 -0.50 11.31 -5.13
C ARG A 247 0.40 10.09 -4.92
N ILE A 248 0.91 9.52 -6.01
CA ILE A 248 1.93 8.45 -6.02
C ILE A 248 3.19 8.90 -6.75
#